data_AF-A0A7S1IAU7-F1
#
_entry.id   AF-A0A7S1IAU7-F1
#
_cell.length_a   1.000
_cell.length_b   1.000
_cell.length_c   1.000
_cell.angle_alpha   90.00
_cell.angle_beta   90.00
_cell.angle_gamma   90.00
#
_symmetry.space_group_name_H-M   'P 1'
#
loop_
_entity.id
_entity.type
_entity.pdbx_description
1 polymer ?
#
loop_
_entity_poly.entity_id
_entity_poly.type
_entity_poly.pdbx_seq_one_letter_code
_entity_poly.pdbx_strand_id
1 'polypeptide(L)'
;SALYMGVSGFQKWCQANFPDAYIALYDSDQSAVDHVYIDLNGFIHNACRMVHNEADAIHQLFKRLRLILKQVKPQHSFHLMVDGPAPLAKLYEQRSRRQGSKSKSRGLPGYMITPGTPIMRDLTQALHYFCCSYLAQPEAPAGLQAVVSPSGCPGEGELKITQAVIANCRRQPGQTHVFVGGDTDGILLGMASLVPNMYIYNKGDAQKTTCLSHLKLLEGILTTIYPPPTTPSFLPLSTAALFRIDFLVLTTLAGNDYLPAVNANFDTNFEMYCQMQNPQPRHLVKVHGRGSDHSPPPAKKRKKGRQSGDPAEGGPDCMTL
;
A
#
# COMPACT_ATOMS: atom_id res chain seq x y z
N SER A 1 -15.94 -18.45 -6.13
CA SER A 1 -16.04 -16.99 -6.02
C SER A 1 -14.82 -16.50 -5.27
N ALA A 2 -13.91 -15.82 -5.95
CA ALA A 2 -12.71 -15.27 -5.33
C ALA A 2 -13.09 -14.00 -4.57
N LEU A 3 -13.17 -14.09 -3.23
CA LEU A 3 -13.11 -12.92 -2.36
C LEU A 3 -11.70 -12.32 -2.53
N TYR A 4 -11.59 -11.37 -3.45
CA TYR A 4 -10.42 -10.51 -3.55
C TYR A 4 -10.45 -9.51 -2.39
N MET A 5 -9.27 -9.25 -1.83
CA MET A 5 -9.01 -8.32 -0.73
C MET A 5 -9.49 -6.90 -1.05
N GLY A 6 -9.92 -6.17 -0.03
CA GLY A 6 -10.46 -4.82 -0.13
C GLY A 6 -11.89 -4.77 -0.68
N VAL A 7 -12.45 -3.55 -0.77
CA VAL A 7 -13.79 -3.33 -1.32
C VAL A 7 -13.87 -3.90 -2.74
N SER A 8 -14.63 -4.98 -2.89
CA SER A 8 -14.74 -5.72 -4.15
C SER A 8 -15.20 -4.79 -5.28
N GLY A 9 -14.40 -4.69 -6.34
CA GLY A 9 -14.71 -3.85 -7.50
C GLY A 9 -14.37 -2.37 -7.35
N PHE A 10 -13.81 -1.92 -6.22
CA PHE A 10 -13.48 -0.51 -6.00
C PHE A 10 -12.46 0.04 -6.99
N GLN A 11 -11.41 -0.71 -7.33
CA GLN A 11 -10.48 -0.29 -8.37
C GLN A 11 -11.18 -0.08 -9.72
N LYS A 12 -12.08 -0.99 -10.11
CA LYS A 12 -12.89 -0.84 -11.35
C LYS A 12 -13.79 0.38 -11.27
N TRP A 13 -14.38 0.64 -10.11
CA TRP A 13 -15.16 1.84 -9.86
C TRP A 13 -14.32 3.11 -10.02
N CYS A 14 -13.11 3.16 -9.47
CA CYS A 14 -12.18 4.27 -9.68
C CYS A 14 -11.80 4.43 -11.16
N GLN A 15 -11.55 3.34 -11.88
CA GLN A 15 -11.24 3.38 -13.33
C GLN A 15 -12.40 3.94 -14.15
N ALA A 16 -13.64 3.56 -13.81
CA ALA A 16 -14.83 4.00 -14.53
C ALA A 16 -15.17 5.47 -14.23
N ASN A 17 -15.06 5.91 -12.98
CA ASN A 17 -15.50 7.24 -12.55
C ASN A 17 -14.40 8.31 -12.62
N PHE A 18 -13.12 7.91 -12.49
CA PHE A 18 -11.98 8.83 -12.47
C PHE A 18 -10.84 8.34 -13.38
N PRO A 19 -11.08 8.19 -14.70
CA PRO A 19 -10.07 7.71 -15.64
C PRO A 19 -8.83 8.61 -15.67
N ASP A 20 -8.98 9.93 -15.50
CA ASP A 20 -7.87 10.90 -15.50
C ASP A 20 -6.91 10.75 -14.31
N ALA A 21 -7.32 10.04 -13.26
CA ALA A 21 -6.46 9.68 -12.15
C ALA A 21 -5.43 8.61 -12.53
N TYR A 22 -5.66 7.85 -13.61
CA TYR A 22 -4.74 6.85 -14.13
C TYR A 22 -3.82 7.49 -15.16
N ILE A 23 -2.58 7.74 -14.74
CA ILE A 23 -1.56 8.38 -15.57
C ILE A 23 -0.54 7.33 -16.04
N ALA A 24 0.06 7.56 -17.21
CA ALA A 24 1.24 6.81 -17.58
C ALA A 24 2.44 7.33 -16.78
N LEU A 25 3.25 6.40 -16.25
CA LEU A 25 4.36 6.71 -15.35
C LEU A 25 5.46 7.55 -16.01
N TYR A 26 5.53 7.57 -17.36
CA TYR A 26 6.62 8.21 -18.13
C TYR A 26 6.15 9.09 -19.31
N ASP A 27 4.86 9.43 -19.45
CA ASP A 27 4.37 10.24 -20.60
C ASP A 27 4.55 11.77 -20.39
N SER A 28 5.08 12.23 -19.25
CA SER A 28 5.37 13.65 -18.97
C SER A 28 6.61 13.76 -18.08
N ASP A 29 7.30 14.92 -18.05
CA ASP A 29 8.59 15.31 -17.41
C ASP A 29 9.05 14.63 -16.08
N GLN A 30 8.25 13.77 -15.45
CA GLN A 30 8.69 12.82 -14.43
C GLN A 30 9.61 11.75 -15.03
N SER A 31 10.91 12.00 -14.92
CA SER A 31 11.97 11.18 -15.50
C SER A 31 12.37 9.98 -14.64
N ALA A 32 11.87 9.88 -13.39
CA ALA A 32 12.34 8.88 -12.43
C ALA A 32 11.32 8.58 -11.32
N VAL A 33 11.21 7.30 -10.95
CA VAL A 33 10.58 6.87 -9.69
C VAL A 33 11.69 6.69 -8.65
N ASP A 34 11.60 7.36 -7.52
CA ASP A 34 12.63 7.27 -6.47
C ASP A 34 12.52 5.95 -5.70
N HIS A 35 11.32 5.63 -5.22
CA HIS A 35 11.07 4.48 -4.36
C HIS A 35 9.95 3.58 -4.88
N VAL A 36 10.20 2.26 -4.90
CA VAL A 36 9.21 1.24 -5.25
C VAL A 36 8.97 0.33 -4.06
N TYR A 37 7.72 0.05 -3.75
CA TYR A 37 7.32 -0.81 -2.64
C TYR A 37 6.45 -1.94 -3.16
N ILE A 38 6.83 -3.19 -2.92
CA ILE A 38 6.18 -4.36 -3.49
C ILE A 38 5.64 -5.23 -2.36
N ASP A 39 4.32 -5.37 -2.29
CA ASP A 39 3.68 -6.39 -1.47
C ASP A 39 3.77 -7.74 -2.18
N LEU A 40 4.57 -8.64 -1.61
CA LEU A 40 4.90 -9.92 -2.23
C LEU A 40 3.81 -10.97 -2.07
N ASN A 41 2.89 -10.82 -1.12
CA ASN A 41 1.95 -11.89 -0.77
C ASN A 41 1.11 -12.36 -1.95
N GLY A 42 0.49 -11.42 -2.67
CA GLY A 42 -0.30 -11.73 -3.87
C GLY A 42 0.54 -12.42 -4.96
N PHE A 43 1.81 -12.02 -5.12
CA PHE A 43 2.72 -12.63 -6.08
C PHE A 43 3.16 -14.04 -5.67
N ILE A 44 3.46 -14.26 -4.39
CA ILE A 44 3.82 -15.58 -3.84
C ILE A 44 2.63 -16.54 -4.00
N HIS A 45 1.42 -16.12 -3.62
CA HIS A 45 0.21 -16.92 -3.80
C HIS A 45 -0.01 -17.32 -5.26
N ASN A 46 0.18 -16.38 -6.21
CA ASN A 46 0.02 -16.67 -7.63
C ASN A 46 1.11 -17.61 -8.17
N ALA A 47 2.36 -17.45 -7.73
CA ALA A 47 3.46 -18.34 -8.11
C ALA A 47 3.20 -19.78 -7.62
N CYS A 48 2.79 -19.96 -6.36
CA CYS A 48 2.51 -21.27 -5.77
C CYS A 48 1.30 -21.98 -6.39
N ARG A 49 0.32 -21.25 -6.93
CA ARG A 49 -0.88 -21.84 -7.57
C ARG A 49 -0.57 -22.66 -8.83
N MET A 50 0.52 -22.33 -9.53
CA MET A 50 0.84 -22.86 -10.86
C MET A 50 1.95 -23.91 -10.84
N VAL A 51 2.49 -24.26 -9.67
CA VAL A 51 3.67 -25.13 -9.53
C VAL A 51 3.53 -26.10 -8.37
N HIS A 52 4.30 -27.19 -8.44
CA HIS A 52 4.28 -28.27 -7.44
C HIS A 52 5.50 -28.28 -6.52
N ASN A 53 6.52 -27.46 -6.79
CA ASN A 53 7.72 -27.36 -5.97
C ASN A 53 8.10 -25.90 -5.71
N GLU A 54 8.86 -25.69 -4.65
CA GLU A 54 9.25 -24.37 -4.15
C GLU A 54 10.21 -23.63 -5.08
N ALA A 55 11.17 -24.34 -5.68
CA ALA A 55 12.16 -23.75 -6.59
C ALA A 55 11.49 -23.08 -7.80
N ASP A 56 10.49 -23.73 -8.41
CA ASP A 56 9.73 -23.18 -9.53
C ASP A 56 8.89 -21.98 -9.10
N ALA A 57 8.32 -22.00 -7.88
CA ALA A 57 7.58 -20.87 -7.34
C ALA A 57 8.48 -19.64 -7.19
N ILE A 58 9.67 -19.83 -6.61
CA ILE A 58 10.69 -18.79 -6.45
C ILE A 58 11.14 -18.26 -7.83
N HIS A 59 11.37 -19.15 -8.80
CA HIS A 59 11.74 -18.74 -10.16
C HIS A 59 10.67 -17.86 -10.82
N GLN A 60 9.39 -18.24 -10.70
CA GLN A 60 8.28 -17.44 -11.22
C GLN A 60 8.16 -16.09 -10.53
N LEU A 61 8.34 -16.06 -9.20
CA LEU A 61 8.36 -14.83 -8.42
C LEU A 61 9.48 -13.89 -8.91
N PHE A 62 10.71 -14.39 -9.05
CA PHE A 62 11.84 -13.60 -9.54
C PHE A 62 11.61 -13.05 -10.94
N LYS A 63 11.06 -13.89 -11.85
CA LYS A 63 10.70 -13.44 -13.20
C LYS A 63 9.70 -12.29 -13.14
N ARG A 64 8.69 -12.38 -12.27
CA ARG A 64 7.69 -11.32 -12.10
C ARG A 64 8.29 -10.05 -11.49
N LEU A 65 9.14 -10.16 -10.48
CA LEU A 65 9.83 -9.02 -9.86
C LEU A 65 10.73 -8.29 -10.86
N ARG A 66 11.51 -9.01 -11.67
CA ARG A 66 12.33 -8.38 -12.72
C ARG A 66 11.50 -7.58 -13.71
N LEU A 67 10.34 -8.11 -14.12
CA LEU A 67 9.44 -7.39 -15.03
C LEU A 67 8.92 -6.10 -14.40
N ILE A 68 8.48 -6.16 -13.14
CA ILE A 68 7.99 -4.98 -12.41
C ILE A 68 9.10 -3.94 -12.26
N LEU A 69 10.29 -4.34 -11.79
CA LEU A 69 11.41 -3.41 -11.60
C LEU A 69 11.90 -2.82 -12.92
N LYS A 70 11.86 -3.59 -14.02
CA LYS A 70 12.15 -3.08 -15.38
C LYS A 70 11.09 -2.07 -15.86
N GLN A 71 9.85 -2.22 -15.43
CA GLN A 71 8.72 -1.35 -15.79
C GLN A 71 8.65 -0.08 -14.97
N VAL A 72 9.11 -0.10 -13.70
CA VAL A 72 8.98 1.02 -12.77
C VAL A 72 10.32 1.76 -12.55
N LYS A 73 11.47 1.07 -12.73
CA LYS A 73 12.82 1.64 -12.75
C LYS A 73 13.14 2.55 -11.53
N PRO A 74 13.17 1.98 -10.31
CA PRO A 74 13.49 2.74 -9.10
C PRO A 74 14.89 3.36 -9.17
N GLN A 75 15.06 4.61 -8.72
CA GLN A 75 16.36 5.30 -8.69
C GLN A 75 17.04 5.26 -7.33
N HIS A 76 16.28 5.26 -6.22
CA HIS A 76 16.86 5.31 -4.87
C HIS A 76 16.67 4.01 -4.10
N SER A 77 15.47 3.41 -4.13
CA SER A 77 15.30 2.11 -3.47
C SER A 77 14.14 1.28 -4.00
N PHE A 78 14.23 -0.04 -3.89
CA PHE A 78 13.05 -0.91 -3.92
C PHE A 78 12.90 -1.71 -2.63
N HIS A 79 11.66 -1.90 -2.21
CA HIS A 79 11.29 -2.55 -0.96
C HIS A 79 10.45 -3.78 -1.26
N LEU A 80 10.86 -4.93 -0.75
CA LEU A 80 10.16 -6.21 -0.89
C LEU A 80 9.54 -6.57 0.46
N MET A 81 8.21 -6.44 0.56
CA MET A 81 7.49 -6.64 1.81
C MET A 81 6.73 -7.97 1.78
N VAL A 82 7.01 -8.81 2.77
CA VAL A 82 6.30 -10.06 3.02
C VAL A 82 5.43 -9.88 4.26
N ASP A 83 4.21 -10.43 4.28
CA ASP A 83 3.41 -10.44 5.51
C ASP A 83 4.17 -11.16 6.62
N GLY A 84 4.11 -10.58 7.80
CA GLY A 84 4.48 -11.26 9.04
C GLY A 84 3.27 -11.48 9.95
N PRO A 85 3.50 -11.70 11.24
CA PRO A 85 2.43 -11.83 12.22
C PRO A 85 1.45 -10.64 12.17
N ALA A 86 0.21 -10.92 11.78
CA ALA A 86 -0.85 -9.92 11.62
C ALA A 86 -1.64 -9.69 12.94
N PRO A 87 -2.40 -8.59 13.05
CA PRO A 87 -3.28 -8.32 14.20
C PRO A 87 -4.39 -9.38 14.33
N LEU A 88 -4.92 -9.53 15.56
CA LEU A 88 -5.97 -10.51 15.85
C LEU A 88 -7.20 -10.38 14.93
N ALA A 89 -7.62 -9.15 14.62
CA ALA A 89 -8.76 -8.89 13.75
C ALA A 89 -8.56 -9.49 12.34
N LYS A 90 -7.35 -9.38 11.78
CA LYS A 90 -7.00 -9.96 10.47
C LYS A 90 -6.93 -11.49 10.50
N LEU A 91 -6.48 -12.07 11.62
CA LEU A 91 -6.35 -13.52 11.77
C LEU A 91 -7.70 -14.25 11.64
N TYR A 92 -8.79 -13.67 12.13
CA TYR A 92 -10.15 -14.24 11.95
C TYR A 92 -10.51 -14.38 10.47
N GLU A 93 -10.23 -13.33 9.71
CA GLU A 93 -10.54 -13.28 8.29
C GLU A 93 -9.65 -14.23 7.48
N GLN A 94 -8.34 -14.23 7.75
CA GLN A 94 -7.39 -15.17 7.15
C GLN A 94 -7.78 -16.62 7.45
N ARG A 95 -8.20 -16.93 8.68
CA ARG A 95 -8.66 -18.28 9.06
C ARG A 95 -9.91 -18.68 8.30
N SER A 96 -10.91 -17.80 8.23
CA SER A 96 -12.16 -18.04 7.50
C SER A 96 -11.90 -18.36 6.02
N ARG A 97 -11.05 -17.56 5.36
CA ARG A 97 -10.62 -17.77 3.96
C ARG A 97 -9.97 -19.14 3.75
N ARG A 98 -9.06 -19.54 4.66
CA ARG A 98 -8.34 -20.82 4.59
C ARG A 98 -9.25 -22.03 4.85
N GLN A 99 -10.26 -21.89 5.70
CA GLN A 99 -11.26 -22.93 5.94
C GLN A 99 -12.23 -23.09 4.75
N GLY A 100 -12.56 -21.98 4.07
CA GLY A 100 -13.40 -21.97 2.88
C GLY A 100 -12.72 -22.50 1.61
N SER A 101 -11.40 -22.44 1.53
CA SER A 101 -10.62 -22.95 0.39
C SER A 101 -10.45 -24.49 0.43
N LYS A 102 -11.55 -25.25 0.37
CA LYS A 102 -11.54 -26.71 0.08
C LYS A 102 -11.32 -27.03 -1.39
N SER A 103 -10.71 -26.12 -2.15
CA SER A 103 -10.40 -26.30 -3.56
C SER A 103 -9.26 -27.30 -3.69
N LYS A 104 -9.43 -28.32 -4.56
CA LYS A 104 -8.36 -29.21 -5.04
C LYS A 104 -7.24 -28.33 -5.64
N SER A 105 -6.27 -27.89 -4.84
CA SER A 105 -5.19 -27.04 -5.34
C SER A 105 -4.36 -27.84 -6.34
N ARG A 106 -4.24 -27.34 -7.58
CA ARG A 106 -3.35 -27.93 -8.58
C ARG A 106 -1.86 -27.63 -8.30
N GLY A 107 -1.55 -26.83 -7.29
CA GLY A 107 -0.18 -26.46 -6.93
C GLY A 107 0.06 -26.55 -5.42
N LEU A 108 1.13 -25.90 -4.96
CA LEU A 108 1.49 -25.85 -3.54
C LEU A 108 0.32 -25.30 -2.69
N PRO A 109 0.02 -25.93 -1.55
CA PRO A 109 -1.12 -25.53 -0.74
C PRO A 109 -0.91 -24.14 -0.12
N GLY A 110 -1.93 -23.29 -0.26
CA GLY A 110 -1.83 -21.86 0.11
C GLY A 110 -1.57 -21.59 1.60
N TYR A 111 -1.84 -22.55 2.50
CA TYR A 111 -1.53 -22.40 3.92
C TYR A 111 -0.02 -22.40 4.20
N MET A 112 0.81 -22.93 3.29
CA MET A 112 2.27 -22.91 3.43
C MET A 112 2.82 -21.47 3.38
N ILE A 113 2.07 -20.53 2.78
CA ILE A 113 2.38 -19.11 2.71
C ILE A 113 1.86 -18.45 3.99
N THR A 114 2.50 -18.77 5.10
CA THR A 114 2.21 -18.22 6.43
C THR A 114 3.54 -17.98 7.15
N PRO A 115 3.71 -16.84 7.84
CA PRO A 115 4.86 -16.61 8.69
C PRO A 115 5.18 -17.81 9.60
N GLY A 116 6.47 -18.16 9.70
CA GLY A 116 6.95 -19.26 10.54
C GLY A 116 7.00 -20.64 9.87
N THR A 117 6.58 -20.78 8.60
CA THR A 117 6.77 -22.03 7.85
C THR A 117 8.19 -22.12 7.24
N PRO A 118 8.72 -23.34 6.98
CA PRO A 118 10.03 -23.50 6.33
C PRO A 118 10.14 -22.77 4.99
N ILE A 119 9.12 -22.86 4.13
CA ILE A 119 9.09 -22.18 2.82
C ILE A 119 9.23 -20.65 2.95
N MET A 120 8.70 -20.03 4.01
CA MET A 120 8.81 -18.57 4.20
C MET A 120 10.19 -18.14 4.71
N ARG A 121 10.89 -19.04 5.43
CA ARG A 121 12.29 -18.85 5.80
C ARG A 121 13.19 -18.96 4.57
N ASP A 122 12.99 -20.00 3.76
CA ASP A 122 13.79 -20.26 2.57
C ASP A 122 13.54 -19.17 1.49
N LEU A 123 12.30 -18.68 1.38
CA LEU A 123 11.95 -17.50 0.61
C LEU A 123 12.74 -16.25 1.03
N THR A 124 12.99 -16.03 2.33
CA THR A 124 13.74 -14.86 2.81
C THR A 124 15.16 -14.86 2.23
N GLN A 125 15.84 -16.01 2.30
CA GLN A 125 17.17 -16.17 1.71
C GLN A 125 17.14 -15.97 0.19
N ALA A 126 16.12 -16.52 -0.48
CA ALA A 126 15.93 -16.34 -1.92
C ALA A 126 15.75 -14.85 -2.29
N LEU A 127 14.95 -14.08 -1.53
CA LEU A 127 14.76 -12.64 -1.77
C LEU A 127 16.06 -11.85 -1.57
N HIS A 128 16.87 -12.19 -0.56
CA HIS A 128 18.18 -11.55 -0.39
C HIS A 128 19.10 -11.84 -1.59
N TYR A 129 19.14 -13.08 -2.05
CA TYR A 129 19.86 -13.45 -3.27
C TYR A 129 19.36 -12.67 -4.50
N PHE A 130 18.04 -12.54 -4.66
CA PHE A 130 17.44 -11.75 -5.74
C PHE A 130 17.90 -10.29 -5.69
N CYS A 131 17.87 -9.66 -4.53
CA CYS A 131 18.30 -8.27 -4.34
C CYS A 131 19.77 -8.10 -4.73
N CYS A 132 20.67 -8.92 -4.17
CA CYS A 132 22.10 -8.86 -4.52
C CYS A 132 22.33 -9.10 -6.02
N SER A 133 21.65 -10.08 -6.60
CA SER A 133 21.75 -10.39 -8.03
C SER A 133 21.22 -9.25 -8.92
N TYR A 134 20.18 -8.53 -8.48
CA TYR A 134 19.62 -7.40 -9.21
C TYR A 134 20.53 -6.16 -9.11
N LEU A 135 21.03 -5.85 -7.92
CA LEU A 135 21.92 -4.71 -7.67
C LEU A 135 23.28 -4.87 -8.35
N ALA A 136 23.74 -6.10 -8.58
CA ALA A 136 24.99 -6.38 -9.29
C ALA A 136 24.89 -6.23 -10.83
N GLN A 137 23.70 -5.96 -11.38
CA GLN A 137 23.52 -5.81 -12.82
C GLN A 137 24.12 -4.47 -13.30
N PRO A 138 24.77 -4.43 -14.48
CA PRO A 138 25.31 -3.19 -15.04
C PRO A 138 24.26 -2.09 -15.23
N GLU A 139 23.00 -2.48 -15.45
CA GLU A 139 21.88 -1.56 -15.67
C GLU A 139 21.23 -1.07 -14.36
N ALA A 140 21.65 -1.56 -13.20
CA ALA A 140 21.15 -1.11 -11.92
C ALA A 140 21.62 0.33 -11.64
N PRO A 141 20.73 1.26 -11.26
CA PRO A 141 21.11 2.62 -10.91
C PRO A 141 22.17 2.67 -9.80
N ALA A 142 23.13 3.58 -9.94
CA ALA A 142 24.20 3.75 -8.97
C ALA A 142 23.62 4.18 -7.61
N GLY A 143 23.98 3.45 -6.55
CA GLY A 143 23.51 3.72 -5.19
C GLY A 143 22.07 3.25 -4.91
N LEU A 144 21.44 2.49 -5.82
CA LEU A 144 20.14 1.87 -5.58
C LEU A 144 20.20 0.95 -4.36
N GLN A 145 19.27 1.13 -3.42
CA GLN A 145 19.16 0.28 -2.22
C GLN A 145 18.06 -0.76 -2.37
N ALA A 146 18.29 -1.95 -1.84
CA ALA A 146 17.27 -2.98 -1.74
C ALA A 146 16.90 -3.22 -0.27
N VAL A 147 15.61 -3.16 0.05
CA VAL A 147 15.11 -3.41 1.41
C VAL A 147 14.22 -4.64 1.39
N VAL A 148 14.49 -5.61 2.27
CA VAL A 148 13.63 -6.78 2.46
C VAL A 148 13.05 -6.76 3.86
N SER A 149 11.72 -6.76 3.94
CA SER A 149 11.00 -7.04 5.18
C SER A 149 10.48 -8.47 5.13
N PRO A 150 11.17 -9.45 5.76
CA PRO A 150 10.75 -10.83 5.74
C PRO A 150 9.50 -11.09 6.59
N SER A 151 9.02 -12.34 6.53
CA SER A 151 7.87 -12.80 7.31
C SER A 151 8.10 -12.83 8.83
N GLY A 152 9.37 -12.78 9.28
CA GLY A 152 9.70 -12.66 10.71
C GLY A 152 9.31 -11.29 11.30
N CYS A 153 9.28 -10.25 10.47
CA CYS A 153 8.93 -8.91 10.92
C CYS A 153 7.41 -8.79 11.13
N PRO A 154 6.91 -8.32 12.29
CA PRO A 154 5.48 -8.21 12.56
C PRO A 154 4.77 -7.22 11.62
N GLY A 155 3.49 -7.46 11.37
CA GLY A 155 2.62 -6.61 10.56
C GLY A 155 2.35 -7.12 9.15
N GLU A 156 1.28 -6.59 8.55
CA GLU A 156 0.89 -6.84 7.16
C GLU A 156 1.76 -6.04 6.19
N GLY A 157 2.00 -6.59 5.00
CA GLY A 157 2.84 -6.04 3.96
C GLY A 157 2.41 -4.63 3.57
N GLU A 158 1.13 -4.42 3.33
CA GLU A 158 0.55 -3.11 2.99
C GLU A 158 0.78 -2.04 4.06
N LEU A 159 0.73 -2.42 5.35
CA LEU A 159 0.97 -1.50 6.47
C LEU A 159 2.46 -1.21 6.65
N LYS A 160 3.33 -2.21 6.44
CA LYS A 160 4.78 -2.04 6.40
C LYS A 160 5.20 -1.10 5.27
N ILE A 161 4.59 -1.24 4.10
CA ILE A 161 4.78 -0.33 2.96
C ILE A 161 4.38 1.09 3.36
N THR A 162 3.19 1.26 3.93
CA THR A 162 2.69 2.58 4.35
C THR A 162 3.65 3.25 5.34
N GLN A 163 4.17 2.50 6.31
CA GLN A 163 5.18 3.01 7.26
C GLN A 163 6.48 3.42 6.54
N ALA A 164 6.98 2.60 5.60
CA ALA A 164 8.19 2.89 4.84
C ALA A 164 8.01 4.11 3.92
N VAL A 165 6.85 4.27 3.29
CA VAL A 165 6.49 5.44 2.46
C VAL A 165 6.51 6.70 3.31
N ILE A 166 5.82 6.72 4.45
CA ILE A 166 5.79 7.87 5.37
C ILE A 166 7.20 8.21 5.87
N ALA A 167 8.00 7.21 6.23
CA ALA A 167 9.36 7.41 6.71
C ALA A 167 10.27 8.03 5.63
N ASN A 168 10.23 7.52 4.39
CA ASN A 168 11.02 8.08 3.30
C ASN A 168 10.56 9.50 2.94
N CYS A 169 9.25 9.75 2.85
CA CYS A 169 8.72 11.09 2.59
C CYS A 169 9.12 12.10 3.68
N ARG A 170 9.23 11.67 4.95
CA ARG A 170 9.72 12.54 6.03
C ARG A 170 11.20 12.85 5.91
N ARG A 171 12.02 11.88 5.49
CA ARG A 171 13.47 12.08 5.30
C ARG A 171 13.74 12.98 4.11
N GLN A 172 13.04 12.76 2.99
CA GLN A 172 13.24 13.46 1.73
C GLN A 172 11.88 13.80 1.09
N PRO A 173 11.29 14.94 1.48
CA PRO A 173 10.03 15.41 0.89
C PRO A 173 10.17 15.66 -0.61
N GLY A 174 9.12 15.33 -1.37
CA GLY A 174 9.08 15.55 -2.82
C GLY A 174 9.52 14.35 -3.66
N GLN A 175 10.07 13.29 -3.04
CA GLN A 175 10.37 12.05 -3.74
C GLN A 175 9.12 11.29 -4.14
N THR A 176 9.24 10.55 -5.24
CA THR A 176 8.18 9.75 -5.86
C THR A 176 8.15 8.34 -5.29
N HIS A 177 6.97 7.88 -4.92
CA HIS A 177 6.72 6.60 -4.29
C HIS A 177 5.72 5.78 -5.12
N VAL A 178 6.08 4.57 -5.53
CA VAL A 178 5.18 3.64 -6.24
C VAL A 178 4.89 2.43 -5.37
N PHE A 179 3.62 2.20 -5.04
CA PHE A 179 3.16 0.99 -4.38
C PHE A 179 2.66 -0.02 -5.43
N VAL A 180 3.32 -1.17 -5.50
CA VAL A 180 2.93 -2.38 -6.23
C VAL A 180 2.30 -3.38 -5.26
N GLY A 181 0.97 -3.53 -5.29
CA GLY A 181 0.26 -4.42 -4.37
C GLY A 181 -1.22 -4.63 -4.72
N GLY A 182 -1.96 -5.26 -3.81
CA GLY A 182 -3.39 -5.55 -3.94
C GLY A 182 -4.24 -4.31 -4.21
N ASP A 183 -5.11 -4.43 -5.22
CA ASP A 183 -5.67 -3.33 -6.00
C ASP A 183 -6.42 -2.24 -5.20
N THR A 184 -7.10 -2.60 -4.10
CA THR A 184 -7.95 -1.66 -3.35
C THR A 184 -7.24 -1.08 -2.13
N ASP A 185 -6.57 -1.91 -1.34
CA ASP A 185 -5.92 -1.47 -0.09
C ASP A 185 -4.78 -0.47 -0.38
N GLY A 186 -4.05 -0.66 -1.49
CA GLY A 186 -3.05 0.30 -1.94
C GLY A 186 -3.62 1.69 -2.26
N ILE A 187 -4.82 1.77 -2.83
CA ILE A 187 -5.50 3.05 -3.12
C ILE A 187 -5.93 3.70 -1.81
N LEU A 188 -6.55 2.95 -0.90
CA LEU A 188 -7.03 3.48 0.37
C LEU A 188 -5.87 3.93 1.27
N LEU A 189 -4.82 3.13 1.39
CA LEU A 189 -3.62 3.50 2.13
C LEU A 189 -2.89 4.67 1.47
N GLY A 190 -2.88 4.75 0.14
CA GLY A 190 -2.36 5.91 -0.58
C GLY A 190 -3.09 7.20 -0.21
N MET A 191 -4.42 7.16 -0.21
CA MET A 191 -5.27 8.28 0.21
C MET A 191 -5.05 8.65 1.69
N ALA A 192 -4.88 7.65 2.56
CA ALA A 192 -4.69 7.81 4.00
C ALA A 192 -3.28 8.33 4.39
N SER A 193 -2.24 8.01 3.61
CA SER A 193 -0.84 8.32 3.93
C SER A 193 -0.51 9.82 3.89
N LEU A 194 -1.31 10.59 3.14
CA LEU A 194 -1.08 12.02 2.86
C LEU A 194 0.26 12.34 2.18
N VAL A 195 0.93 11.34 1.58
CA VAL A 195 2.20 11.55 0.86
C VAL A 195 1.93 12.07 -0.56
N PRO A 196 2.36 13.28 -0.95
CA PRO A 196 1.93 13.93 -2.19
C PRO A 196 2.28 13.17 -3.49
N ASN A 197 3.47 12.60 -3.58
CA ASN A 197 3.97 11.95 -4.80
C ASN A 197 3.85 10.42 -4.71
N MET A 198 2.68 9.95 -4.26
CA MET A 198 2.37 8.52 -4.14
C MET A 198 1.50 8.03 -5.29
N TYR A 199 1.93 6.93 -5.91
CA TYR A 199 1.32 6.31 -7.07
C TYR A 199 1.05 4.83 -6.79
N ILE A 200 -0.11 4.35 -7.20
CA ILE A 200 -0.49 2.94 -7.06
C ILE A 200 -0.32 2.29 -8.43
N TYR A 201 0.57 1.31 -8.51
CA TYR A 201 0.84 0.57 -9.73
C TYR A 201 -0.45 -0.10 -10.22
N ASN A 202 -0.86 0.24 -11.44
CA ASN A 202 -1.92 -0.46 -12.14
C ASN A 202 -1.28 -1.32 -13.23
N LYS A 203 -1.75 -2.56 -13.40
CA LYS A 203 -1.24 -3.43 -14.46
C LYS A 203 -1.77 -2.92 -15.80
N GLY A 204 -1.06 -1.94 -16.37
CA GLY A 204 -1.28 -1.46 -17.73
C GLY A 204 -0.89 -2.47 -18.79
N ASP A 205 -1.12 -2.10 -20.04
CA ASP A 205 -0.72 -2.89 -21.20
C ASP A 205 0.81 -3.02 -21.27
N ALA A 206 1.33 -4.05 -21.94
CA ALA A 206 2.76 -4.39 -21.93
C ALA A 206 3.69 -3.25 -22.38
N GLN A 207 3.16 -2.25 -23.08
CA GLN A 207 3.89 -1.09 -23.60
C GLN A 207 3.73 0.20 -22.77
N LYS A 208 2.75 0.30 -21.88
CA LYS A 208 2.52 1.50 -21.05
C LYS A 208 2.21 1.13 -19.61
N THR A 209 3.18 1.36 -18.72
CA THR A 209 2.97 1.27 -17.27
C THR A 209 2.07 2.43 -16.85
N THR A 210 0.87 2.10 -16.38
CA THR A 210 -0.08 3.07 -15.82
C THR A 210 -0.07 2.99 -14.30
N CYS A 211 -0.30 4.11 -13.65
CA CYS A 211 -0.41 4.19 -12.20
C CYS A 211 -1.57 5.11 -11.84
N LEU A 212 -2.26 4.81 -10.75
CA LEU A 212 -3.22 5.74 -10.17
C LEU A 212 -2.46 6.78 -9.33
N SER A 213 -2.68 8.05 -9.65
CA SER A 213 -2.28 9.17 -8.79
C SER A 213 -3.39 9.42 -7.77
N HIS A 214 -3.07 9.25 -6.49
CA HIS A 214 -4.05 9.49 -5.43
C HIS A 214 -4.44 10.99 -5.33
N LEU A 215 -3.55 11.91 -5.75
CA LEU A 215 -3.87 13.34 -5.83
C LEU A 215 -4.91 13.61 -6.91
N LYS A 216 -4.71 13.10 -8.12
CA LYS A 216 -5.70 13.24 -9.20
C LYS A 216 -7.02 12.55 -8.87
N LEU A 217 -6.98 11.42 -8.16
CA LEU A 217 -8.18 10.76 -7.65
C LEU A 217 -8.94 11.70 -6.70
N LEU A 218 -8.24 12.34 -5.76
CA LEU A 218 -8.85 13.31 -4.85
C LEU A 218 -9.42 14.53 -5.60
N GLU A 219 -8.68 15.06 -6.58
CA GLU A 219 -9.16 16.17 -7.43
C GLU A 219 -10.45 15.80 -8.17
N GLY A 220 -10.51 14.59 -8.73
CA GLY A 220 -11.73 14.06 -9.34
C GLY A 220 -12.90 13.99 -8.35
N ILE A 221 -12.67 13.41 -7.16
CA ILE A 221 -13.68 13.32 -6.10
C ILE A 221 -14.17 14.70 -5.68
N LEU A 222 -13.26 15.67 -5.47
CA LEU A 222 -13.61 17.03 -5.09
C LEU A 222 -14.39 17.75 -6.19
N THR A 223 -14.09 17.49 -7.45
CA THR A 223 -14.83 18.04 -8.59
C THR A 223 -16.24 17.47 -8.68
N THR A 224 -16.44 16.20 -8.32
CA THR A 224 -17.78 15.60 -8.21
C THR A 224 -18.60 16.24 -7.08
N ILE A 225 -17.96 16.54 -5.95
CA ILE A 225 -18.63 17.18 -4.80
C ILE A 225 -18.95 18.65 -5.11
N TYR A 226 -18.02 19.37 -5.74
CA TYR A 226 -18.12 20.80 -6.06
C TYR A 226 -17.92 21.02 -7.57
N PRO A 227 -18.96 20.81 -8.40
CA PRO A 227 -18.85 20.97 -9.85
C PRO A 227 -18.61 22.45 -10.26
N PRO A 228 -17.92 22.73 -11.38
CA PRO A 228 -17.68 24.09 -11.82
C PRO A 228 -19.00 24.89 -12.00
N PRO A 229 -19.06 26.20 -11.64
CA PRO A 229 -17.97 27.06 -11.17
C PRO A 229 -17.78 27.07 -9.65
N THR A 230 -18.50 26.22 -8.90
CA THR A 230 -18.41 26.19 -7.42
C THR A 230 -17.21 25.41 -6.91
N THR A 231 -16.42 24.81 -7.82
CA THR A 231 -15.13 24.22 -7.50
C THR A 231 -14.21 25.28 -6.88
N PRO A 232 -13.78 25.11 -5.61
CA PRO A 232 -12.88 26.07 -4.99
C PRO A 232 -11.56 26.11 -5.77
N SER A 233 -11.09 27.31 -6.12
CA SER A 233 -9.77 27.51 -6.72
C SER A 233 -8.63 27.12 -5.76
N PHE A 234 -8.91 27.07 -4.46
CA PHE A 234 -8.01 26.58 -3.43
C PHE A 234 -8.80 25.93 -2.29
N LEU A 235 -8.43 24.70 -1.93
CA LEU A 235 -8.91 24.01 -0.72
C LEU A 235 -7.76 23.96 0.29
N PRO A 236 -7.93 24.52 1.50
CA PRO A 236 -6.93 24.37 2.57
C PRO A 236 -6.57 22.90 2.76
N LEU A 237 -5.29 22.61 3.01
CA LEU A 237 -4.80 21.24 3.18
C LEU A 237 -5.57 20.48 4.27
N SER A 238 -5.96 21.16 5.35
CA SER A 238 -6.79 20.62 6.43
C SER A 238 -8.18 20.19 5.94
N THR A 239 -8.82 20.98 5.08
CA THR A 239 -10.12 20.68 4.49
C THR A 239 -10.01 19.52 3.49
N ALA A 240 -8.99 19.52 2.62
CA ALA A 240 -8.71 18.41 1.71
C ALA A 240 -8.46 17.10 2.46
N ALA A 241 -7.80 17.15 3.63
CA ALA A 241 -7.60 15.99 4.49
C ALA A 241 -8.91 15.42 5.05
N LEU A 242 -9.88 16.27 5.41
CA LEU A 242 -11.18 15.80 5.89
C LEU A 242 -11.98 15.10 4.78
N PHE A 243 -11.99 15.63 3.55
CA PHE A 243 -12.60 14.96 2.40
C PHE A 243 -12.00 13.59 2.12
N ARG A 244 -10.67 13.45 2.23
CA ARG A 244 -9.99 12.15 2.14
C ARG A 244 -10.49 11.19 3.21
N ILE A 245 -10.53 11.63 4.47
CA ILE A 245 -10.95 10.80 5.61
C ILE A 245 -12.41 10.34 5.43
N ASP A 246 -13.31 11.25 5.07
CA ASP A 246 -14.71 10.92 4.85
C ASP A 246 -14.86 9.90 3.71
N PHE A 247 -14.13 10.08 2.61
CA PHE A 247 -14.09 9.12 1.52
C PHE A 247 -13.60 7.74 1.98
N LEU A 248 -12.53 7.68 2.77
CA LEU A 248 -12.03 6.43 3.36
C LEU A 248 -13.07 5.75 4.25
N VAL A 249 -13.81 6.51 5.07
CA VAL A 249 -14.89 5.98 5.90
C VAL A 249 -15.99 5.38 5.01
N LEU A 250 -16.44 6.10 3.97
CA LEU A 250 -17.45 5.60 3.04
C LEU A 250 -17.01 4.28 2.38
N THR A 251 -15.76 4.19 1.95
CA THR A 251 -15.24 2.95 1.36
C THR A 251 -15.15 1.84 2.40
N THR A 252 -14.74 2.14 3.64
CA THR A 252 -14.68 1.17 4.74
C THR A 252 -16.06 0.58 5.07
N LEU A 253 -17.14 1.36 4.94
CA LEU A 253 -18.52 0.90 5.16
C LEU A 253 -18.99 -0.14 4.12
N ALA A 254 -18.40 -0.14 2.92
CA ALA A 254 -18.65 -1.15 1.90
C ALA A 254 -18.01 -2.52 2.24
N GLY A 255 -17.34 -2.63 3.39
CA GLY A 255 -16.73 -3.84 3.91
C GLY A 255 -15.23 -3.91 3.63
N ASN A 256 -14.49 -4.48 4.56
CA ASN A 256 -13.06 -4.69 4.44
C ASN A 256 -12.64 -5.94 5.23
N ASP A 257 -11.34 -6.22 5.25
CA ASP A 257 -10.78 -7.41 5.88
C ASP A 257 -11.01 -7.47 7.41
N TYR A 258 -11.34 -6.35 8.04
CA TYR A 258 -11.57 -6.23 9.49
C TYR A 258 -13.05 -6.11 9.87
N LEU A 259 -13.87 -5.51 9.00
CA LEU A 259 -15.26 -5.19 9.27
C LEU A 259 -16.17 -5.69 8.13
N PRO A 260 -17.28 -6.37 8.46
CA PRO A 260 -18.24 -6.77 7.44
C PRO A 260 -18.85 -5.54 6.77
N ALA A 261 -19.24 -5.69 5.51
CA ALA A 261 -19.98 -4.66 4.79
C ALA A 261 -21.27 -4.32 5.54
N VAL A 262 -21.54 -3.02 5.68
CA VAL A 262 -22.88 -2.56 6.04
C VAL A 262 -23.77 -2.82 4.81
N ASN A 263 -25.04 -3.16 5.02
CA ASN A 263 -26.00 -3.38 3.93
C ASN A 263 -26.35 -2.07 3.23
N ALA A 264 -25.38 -1.47 2.55
CA ALA A 264 -25.44 -0.18 1.90
C ALA A 264 -24.57 -0.21 0.64
N ASN A 265 -25.09 0.35 -0.45
CA ASN A 265 -24.39 0.44 -1.73
C ASN A 265 -23.41 1.63 -1.71
N PHE A 266 -22.18 1.42 -2.17
CA PHE A 266 -21.15 2.47 -2.18
C PHE A 266 -21.53 3.67 -3.07
N ASP A 267 -22.08 3.43 -4.26
CA ASP A 267 -22.51 4.49 -5.19
C ASP A 267 -23.58 5.38 -4.53
N THR A 268 -24.59 4.75 -3.94
CA THR A 268 -25.68 5.47 -3.24
C THR A 268 -25.15 6.27 -2.06
N ASN A 269 -24.25 5.68 -1.25
CA ASN A 269 -23.66 6.39 -0.12
C ASN A 269 -22.78 7.57 -0.57
N PHE A 270 -22.01 7.39 -1.65
CA PHE A 270 -21.16 8.44 -2.20
C PHE A 270 -22.00 9.58 -2.80
N GLU A 271 -23.09 9.27 -3.49
CA GLU A 271 -24.04 10.26 -4.01
C GLU A 271 -24.69 11.05 -2.87
N MET A 272 -25.20 10.37 -1.83
CA MET A 272 -25.76 11.02 -0.63
C MET A 272 -24.72 11.89 0.07
N TYR A 273 -23.47 11.42 0.16
CA TYR A 273 -22.38 12.22 0.71
C TYR A 273 -22.14 13.48 -0.10
N CYS A 274 -22.10 13.41 -1.43
CA CYS A 274 -21.97 14.59 -2.29
C CYS A 274 -23.12 15.58 -2.08
N GLN A 275 -24.37 15.09 -2.01
CA GLN A 275 -25.54 15.93 -1.71
C GLN A 275 -25.44 16.60 -0.34
N MET A 276 -24.93 15.89 0.68
CA MET A 276 -24.75 16.42 2.04
C MET A 276 -23.76 17.60 2.09
N GLN A 277 -22.83 17.71 1.14
CA GLN A 277 -21.84 18.79 1.13
C GLN A 277 -22.40 20.15 0.67
N ASN A 278 -23.63 20.19 0.15
CA ASN A 278 -24.28 21.37 -0.38
C ASN A 278 -25.63 21.62 0.34
N PRO A 279 -25.93 22.81 0.88
CA PRO A 279 -25.18 24.08 0.80
C PRO A 279 -24.17 24.31 1.93
N GLN A 280 -24.15 23.48 2.97
CA GLN A 280 -23.20 23.61 4.09
C GLN A 280 -22.35 22.34 4.20
N PRO A 281 -21.04 22.40 3.93
CA PRO A 281 -20.16 21.25 4.02
C PRO A 281 -20.20 20.63 5.42
N ARG A 282 -20.35 19.31 5.49
CA ARG A 282 -20.36 18.55 6.74
C ARG A 282 -19.46 17.35 6.58
N HIS A 283 -18.58 17.15 7.54
CA HIS A 283 -17.69 15.99 7.55
C HIS A 283 -18.26 14.85 8.37
N LEU A 284 -18.06 13.61 7.90
CA LEU A 284 -18.47 12.41 8.62
C LEU A 284 -17.62 12.22 9.88
N VAL A 285 -16.38 12.67 9.84
CA VAL A 285 -15.46 12.63 10.97
C VAL A 285 -15.24 14.02 11.56
N LYS A 286 -15.51 14.15 12.87
CA LYS A 286 -15.14 15.35 13.65
C LYS A 286 -13.75 15.17 14.23
N VAL A 287 -12.78 15.93 13.71
CA VAL A 287 -11.45 16.02 14.33
C VAL A 287 -11.57 16.90 15.57
N HIS A 288 -11.64 16.28 16.74
CA HIS A 288 -11.48 17.01 18.00
C HIS A 288 -10.01 17.41 18.07
N GLY A 289 -9.71 18.69 17.81
CA GLY A 289 -8.40 19.23 18.12
C GLY A 289 -8.11 18.94 19.58
N ARG A 290 -6.94 18.36 19.89
CA ARG A 290 -6.44 18.44 21.27
C ARG A 290 -6.31 19.93 21.55
N GLY A 291 -7.25 20.45 22.33
CA GLY A 291 -7.13 21.77 22.92
C GLY A 291 -5.77 21.88 23.59
N SER A 292 -5.17 23.05 23.48
CA SER A 292 -3.88 23.47 24.02
C SER A 292 -3.82 23.49 25.56
N ASP A 293 -4.41 22.52 26.24
CA ASP A 293 -4.59 22.53 27.70
C ASP A 293 -4.08 21.26 28.41
N HIS A 294 -3.11 20.59 27.79
CA HIS A 294 -2.28 19.63 28.51
C HIS A 294 -0.92 20.26 28.79
N SER A 295 -0.86 20.97 29.91
CA SER A 295 0.40 21.18 30.63
C SER A 295 1.08 19.81 30.81
N PRO A 296 2.33 19.61 30.37
CA PRO A 296 3.01 18.35 30.59
C PRO A 296 3.14 18.11 32.10
N PRO A 297 2.86 16.89 32.61
CA PRO A 297 3.08 16.59 34.02
C PRO A 297 4.56 16.78 34.36
N PRO A 298 4.90 17.24 35.57
CA PRO A 298 6.26 17.59 35.93
C PRO A 298 7.19 16.39 35.78
N ALA A 299 8.31 16.63 35.08
CA ALA A 299 9.31 15.62 34.76
C ALA A 299 9.89 14.98 36.03
N LYS A 300 9.60 13.69 36.25
CA LYS A 300 10.37 12.87 37.21
C LYS A 300 11.78 12.68 36.62
N LYS A 301 12.79 13.19 37.35
CA LYS A 301 14.22 13.05 37.05
C LYS A 301 14.58 11.58 36.77
N ARG A 302 14.76 11.19 35.50
CA ARG A 302 15.43 9.93 35.13
C ARG A 302 16.95 10.16 35.13
N LYS A 303 17.68 9.31 35.84
CA LYS A 303 19.15 9.26 35.87
C LYS A 303 19.70 9.14 34.44
N LYS A 304 20.72 9.95 34.12
CA LYS A 304 21.51 9.87 32.89
C LYS A 304 22.17 8.49 32.79
N GLY A 305 21.69 7.66 31.87
CA GLY A 305 22.40 6.50 31.32
C GLY A 305 22.92 6.84 29.92
N ARG A 306 24.14 6.40 29.62
CA ARG A 306 24.95 6.67 28.43
C ARG A 306 24.18 6.68 27.10
N GLN A 307 24.52 7.66 26.25
CA GLN A 307 24.23 7.68 24.82
C GLN A 307 24.92 6.50 24.12
N SER A 308 24.15 5.69 23.42
CA SER A 308 24.59 4.79 22.34
C SER A 308 23.61 4.97 21.19
N GLY A 309 24.16 5.05 19.96
CA GLY A 309 23.54 5.57 18.74
C GLY A 309 22.17 5.03 18.33
N ASP A 310 21.54 5.79 17.44
CA ASP A 310 20.23 5.53 16.87
C ASP A 310 20.14 4.11 16.28
N PRO A 311 19.14 3.29 16.67
CA PRO A 311 18.91 2.01 16.05
C PRO A 311 18.28 2.19 14.67
N ALA A 312 18.75 1.42 13.69
CA ALA A 312 18.12 1.28 12.39
C ALA A 312 16.62 0.97 12.56
N GLU A 313 15.76 1.77 11.92
CA GLU A 313 14.30 1.57 11.92
C GLU A 313 13.93 0.34 11.08
N GLY A 314 13.98 -0.81 11.72
CA GLY A 314 13.51 -2.10 11.27
C GLY A 314 13.56 -3.05 12.47
N GLY A 315 12.60 -3.96 12.60
CA GLY A 315 12.80 -5.08 13.54
C GLY A 315 14.14 -5.79 13.25
N PRO A 316 14.69 -6.57 14.19
CA PRO A 316 16.03 -7.17 14.06
C PRO A 316 16.28 -7.99 12.78
N ASP A 317 15.22 -8.33 12.03
CA ASP A 317 15.27 -9.13 10.81
C ASP A 317 15.07 -8.34 9.49
N CYS A 318 14.80 -7.02 9.54
CA CYS A 318 14.75 -6.19 8.33
C CYS A 318 16.17 -5.89 7.86
N MET A 319 16.50 -6.25 6.63
CA MET A 319 17.83 -6.03 6.06
C MET A 319 17.78 -5.01 4.91
N THR A 320 18.69 -4.05 4.94
CA THR A 320 19.00 -3.16 3.83
C THR A 320 20.30 -3.64 3.19
N LEU A 321 20.27 -3.84 1.88
CA LEU A 321 21.38 -4.23 1.03
C LEU A 321 21.78 -3.05 0.14
#